data_AF-A0A4C1YT53-F1
#
_entry.id   AF-A0A4C1YT53-F1
#
_cell.length_a   1.000
_cell.length_b   1.000
_cell.length_c   1.000
_cell.angle_alpha   90.00
_cell.angle_beta   90.00
_cell.angle_gamma   90.00
#
_symmetry.space_group_name_H-M   'P 1'
#
loop_
_entity.id
_entity.type
_entity.pdbx_description
1 polymer ?
#
loop_
_entity_poly.entity_id
_entity_poly.type
_entity_poly.pdbx_seq_one_letter_code
_entity_poly.pdbx_strand_id
1 'polypeptide(L)'
;MVELGDGRLNINPVNRCCEVRSRSNPKKKICVPWSTRPLLPAPARDDLCLAQYQGSTQVIHIEEEIPEPVIVARLNYHQAEPAPYIGLFLEGRRVLLDPEVRRIPELDGGWYLVINERQDYETEEMQQYAFRVHVDSETVVPIVVVSVVNIDDNQPFVNVFDACQVAVRSQLNSKRLILDIASDLTPTYYLRTKL
;
A
#
# COMPACT_ATOMS: atom_id res chain seq x y z
N MET A 1 -11.41 15.31 -41.29
CA MET A 1 -11.60 14.07 -40.51
C MET A 1 -10.22 13.70 -39.99
N VAL A 2 -9.93 14.08 -38.76
CA VAL A 2 -8.68 13.75 -38.08
C VAL A 2 -9.13 12.92 -36.90
N GLU A 3 -8.83 11.63 -36.93
CA GLU A 3 -9.11 10.72 -35.82
C GLU A 3 -8.16 11.08 -34.68
N LEU A 4 -8.75 11.44 -33.54
CA LEU A 4 -8.06 11.59 -32.27
C LEU A 4 -7.74 10.16 -31.78
N GLY A 5 -6.47 9.81 -31.76
CA GLY A 5 -6.00 8.56 -31.17
C GLY A 5 -6.26 8.58 -29.66
N ASP A 6 -7.04 7.59 -29.21
CA ASP A 6 -7.41 7.38 -27.81
C ASP A 6 -6.16 7.32 -26.91
N GLY A 7 -5.98 8.36 -26.10
CA GLY A 7 -5.01 8.43 -25.01
C GLY A 7 -5.40 7.50 -23.86
N ARG A 8 -5.29 6.19 -24.08
CA ARG A 8 -5.35 5.21 -23.00
C ARG A 8 -4.03 5.23 -22.25
N LEU A 9 -4.01 5.97 -21.15
CA LEU A 9 -3.06 5.78 -20.05
C LEU A 9 -3.07 4.30 -19.69
N ASN A 10 -1.92 3.66 -19.89
CA ASN A 10 -1.68 2.27 -19.56
C ASN A 10 -1.52 2.16 -18.04
N ILE A 11 -2.62 2.30 -17.32
CA ILE A 11 -2.69 1.92 -15.91
C ILE A 11 -2.69 0.39 -15.96
N ASN A 12 -1.53 -0.23 -15.77
CA ASN A 12 -1.47 -1.65 -15.46
C ASN A 12 -2.36 -1.84 -14.22
N PRO A 13 -3.52 -2.50 -14.31
CA PRO A 13 -4.20 -2.89 -13.10
C PRO A 13 -3.27 -3.91 -12.45
N VAL A 14 -2.70 -3.54 -11.29
CA VAL A 14 -2.04 -4.47 -10.40
C VAL A 14 -2.93 -5.70 -10.32
N ASN A 15 -2.46 -6.78 -10.94
CA ASN A 15 -3.19 -8.02 -11.01
C ASN A 15 -3.64 -8.35 -9.60
N ARG A 16 -4.96 -8.39 -9.38
CA ARG A 16 -5.59 -8.85 -8.14
C ARG A 16 -4.88 -10.12 -7.68
N CYS A 17 -3.96 -10.00 -6.74
CA CYS A 17 -3.29 -11.13 -6.13
C CYS A 17 -4.21 -11.81 -5.11
N CYS A 18 -5.46 -12.05 -5.47
CA CYS A 18 -6.44 -12.79 -4.68
C CYS A 18 -6.74 -14.14 -5.36
N GLU A 19 -5.72 -14.93 -5.66
CA GLU A 19 -5.93 -16.34 -6.01
C GLU A 19 -4.99 -17.27 -5.23
N VAL A 20 -5.47 -17.71 -4.07
CA VAL A 20 -5.57 -19.15 -3.78
C VAL A 20 -6.89 -19.40 -3.06
N ARG A 21 -8.01 -19.38 -3.79
CA ARG A 21 -9.17 -20.16 -3.35
C ARG A 21 -8.79 -21.63 -3.48
N SER A 22 -8.29 -22.22 -2.40
CA SER A 22 -8.05 -23.66 -2.33
C SER A 22 -9.38 -24.39 -2.53
N ARG A 23 -9.67 -24.78 -3.77
CA ARG A 23 -10.71 -25.76 -4.09
C ARG A 23 -10.22 -27.14 -3.65
N SER A 24 -10.19 -27.38 -2.34
CA SER A 24 -9.87 -28.69 -1.79
C SER A 24 -10.92 -29.06 -0.74
N ASN A 25 -11.77 -30.01 -1.13
CA ASN A 25 -12.59 -30.92 -0.35
C ASN A 25 -12.51 -30.74 1.20
N PRO A 26 -13.61 -30.43 1.92
CA PRO A 26 -13.60 -30.03 3.34
C PRO A 26 -13.18 -31.10 4.37
N LYS A 27 -12.54 -32.20 3.96
CA LYS A 27 -12.21 -33.36 4.82
C LYS A 27 -10.72 -33.70 4.96
N LYS A 28 -9.80 -32.86 4.50
CA LYS A 28 -8.36 -33.05 4.76
C LYS A 28 -7.71 -31.72 5.12
N LYS A 29 -7.70 -31.37 6.41
CA LYS A 29 -6.85 -30.30 6.92
C LYS A 29 -5.40 -30.80 6.80
N ILE A 30 -4.74 -30.44 5.70
CA ILE A 30 -3.30 -30.64 5.56
C ILE A 30 -2.66 -29.56 6.44
N CYS A 31 -2.14 -29.96 7.60
CA CYS A 31 -1.33 -29.08 8.43
C CYS A 31 -0.01 -28.83 7.71
N VAL A 32 0.17 -27.62 7.18
CA VAL A 32 1.44 -27.18 6.59
C VAL A 32 2.37 -26.81 7.74
N PRO A 33 3.61 -27.34 7.82
CA PRO A 33 4.54 -27.01 8.90
C PRO A 33 5.11 -25.59 8.75
N TRP A 34 5.64 -25.03 9.85
CA TRP A 34 6.33 -23.72 9.87
C TRP A 34 7.36 -23.62 8.75
N SER A 35 8.23 -24.62 8.60
CA SER A 35 9.30 -24.64 7.59
C SER A 35 8.84 -24.52 6.14
N THR A 36 7.57 -24.85 5.85
CA THR A 36 6.99 -24.73 4.50
C THR A 36 6.17 -23.46 4.35
N ARG A 37 5.52 -23.01 5.42
CA ARG A 37 4.69 -21.80 5.40
C ARG A 37 4.68 -21.16 6.79
N PRO A 38 5.64 -20.27 7.08
CA PRO A 38 5.72 -19.59 8.38
C PRO A 38 4.58 -18.59 8.62
N LEU A 39 4.08 -17.96 7.55
CA LEU A 39 3.00 -16.97 7.60
C LEU A 39 1.76 -17.47 6.84
N LEU A 40 0.61 -17.30 7.47
CA LEU A 40 -0.72 -17.62 6.97
C LEU A 40 -1.50 -16.32 6.74
N PRO A 41 -2.51 -16.33 5.85
CA PRO A 41 -3.34 -15.15 5.61
C PRO A 41 -4.00 -14.65 6.90
N ALA A 42 -4.00 -13.32 7.09
CA ALA A 42 -4.83 -12.63 8.06
C ALA A 42 -6.33 -12.73 7.66
N PRO A 43 -7.28 -12.24 8.48
CA PRO A 43 -8.66 -12.07 8.05
C PRO A 43 -8.76 -11.38 6.68
N ALA A 44 -9.61 -11.90 5.80
CA ALA A 44 -9.70 -11.44 4.42
C ALA A 44 -10.16 -9.97 4.34
N ARG A 45 -9.48 -9.20 3.50
CA ARG A 45 -9.73 -7.79 3.20
C ARG A 45 -9.19 -7.47 1.80
N ASP A 46 -9.70 -6.43 1.16
CA ASP A 46 -9.41 -6.14 -0.26
C ASP A 46 -8.12 -5.34 -0.46
N ASP A 47 -7.74 -4.56 0.55
CA ASP A 47 -6.59 -3.66 0.67
C ASP A 47 -5.31 -4.36 1.18
N LEU A 48 -5.35 -5.70 1.34
CA LEU A 48 -4.21 -6.51 1.79
C LEU A 48 -4.14 -7.85 1.08
N CYS A 49 -2.94 -8.21 0.63
CA CYS A 49 -2.67 -9.48 -0.02
C CYS A 49 -1.41 -10.13 0.56
N LEU A 50 -1.53 -11.42 0.92
CA LEU A 50 -0.39 -12.27 1.27
C LEU A 50 0.02 -13.10 0.04
N ALA A 51 1.19 -12.82 -0.53
CA ALA A 51 1.71 -13.57 -1.67
C ALA A 51 2.12 -15.01 -1.27
N GLN A 52 2.49 -15.82 -2.25
CA GLN A 52 3.03 -17.17 -1.98
C GLN A 52 4.41 -17.07 -1.29
N TYR A 53 4.60 -17.86 -0.24
CA TYR A 53 5.92 -18.02 0.41
C TYR A 53 6.90 -18.71 -0.55
N GLN A 54 8.07 -18.12 -0.77
CA GLN A 54 9.08 -18.62 -1.70
C GLN A 54 10.48 -18.55 -1.09
N GLY A 55 11.19 -19.69 -1.07
CA GLY A 55 12.51 -19.80 -0.45
C GLY A 55 12.43 -19.53 1.05
N SER A 56 12.87 -18.35 1.46
CA SER A 56 12.80 -17.85 2.84
C SER A 56 11.93 -16.59 2.98
N THR A 57 11.24 -16.18 1.91
CA THR A 57 10.63 -14.85 1.83
C THR A 57 9.10 -14.94 1.77
N GLN A 58 8.45 -14.14 2.61
CA GLN A 58 7.02 -13.87 2.56
C GLN A 58 6.81 -12.42 2.10
N VAL A 59 6.14 -12.22 0.96
CA VAL A 59 5.72 -10.88 0.51
C VAL A 59 4.29 -10.60 0.96
N ILE A 60 4.06 -9.39 1.47
CA ILE A 60 2.77 -8.84 1.87
C ILE A 60 2.59 -7.56 1.08
N HIS A 61 1.52 -7.46 0.30
CA HIS A 61 1.11 -6.21 -0.32
C HIS A 61 0.04 -5.56 0.54
N ILE A 62 0.19 -4.28 0.84
CA ILE A 62 -0.72 -3.47 1.63
C ILE A 62 -0.98 -2.17 0.86
N GLU A 63 -2.23 -1.79 0.62
CA GLU A 63 -2.52 -0.45 0.12
C GLU A 63 -2.10 0.59 1.15
N GLU A 64 -1.68 1.78 0.71
CA GLU A 64 -1.46 2.89 1.63
C GLU A 64 -2.76 3.38 2.27
N GLU A 65 -2.66 4.29 3.26
CA GLU A 65 -3.80 5.00 3.83
C GLU A 65 -4.83 4.11 4.57
N ILE A 66 -4.43 2.87 4.87
CA ILE A 66 -5.22 1.94 5.70
C ILE A 66 -5.16 2.36 7.17
N PRO A 67 -6.32 2.43 7.86
CA PRO A 67 -6.35 2.72 9.29
C PRO A 67 -5.57 1.72 10.15
N GLU A 68 -4.68 2.24 10.99
CA GLU A 68 -3.91 1.49 11.97
C GLU A 68 -4.74 1.08 13.21
N PRO A 69 -4.40 -0.02 13.91
CA PRO A 69 -3.38 -1.02 13.54
C PRO A 69 -3.90 -2.03 12.51
N VAL A 70 -3.00 -2.48 11.63
CA VAL A 70 -3.33 -3.43 10.54
C VAL A 70 -2.76 -4.81 10.84
N ILE A 71 -3.63 -5.81 10.96
CA ILE A 71 -3.21 -7.22 11.04
C ILE A 71 -2.87 -7.70 9.63
N VAL A 72 -1.61 -8.05 9.39
CA VAL A 72 -1.12 -8.35 8.04
C VAL A 72 -0.85 -9.83 7.78
N ALA A 73 -0.58 -10.60 8.83
CA ALA A 73 -0.42 -12.04 8.71
C ALA A 73 -0.67 -12.75 10.05
N ARG A 74 -1.07 -14.01 9.97
CA ARG A 74 -1.08 -14.93 11.11
C ARG A 74 0.20 -15.76 11.06
N LEU A 75 0.90 -15.94 12.18
CA LEU A 75 2.04 -16.85 12.23
C LEU A 75 1.53 -18.30 12.29
N ASN A 76 2.20 -19.20 11.57
CA ASN A 76 1.97 -20.64 11.61
C ASN A 76 2.70 -21.27 12.81
N TYR A 77 2.51 -20.67 13.99
CA TYR A 77 3.16 -21.04 15.23
C TYR A 77 2.11 -21.13 16.33
N HIS A 78 2.06 -22.27 17.02
CA HIS A 78 0.93 -22.62 17.89
C HIS A 78 1.30 -22.63 19.37
N GLN A 79 2.59 -22.65 19.69
CA GLN A 79 3.07 -22.65 21.06
C GLN A 79 2.91 -21.25 21.70
N ALA A 80 2.81 -21.23 23.03
CA ALA A 80 2.84 -19.99 23.80
C ALA A 80 4.28 -19.46 23.93
N GLU A 81 5.24 -20.36 24.14
CA GLU A 81 6.65 -20.02 24.32
C GLU A 81 7.56 -20.94 23.49
N PRO A 82 8.73 -20.46 23.04
CA PRO A 82 9.19 -19.06 23.13
C PRO A 82 8.33 -18.12 22.28
N ALA A 83 8.14 -16.89 22.76
CA ALA A 83 7.42 -15.85 22.04
C ALA A 83 8.15 -15.46 20.73
N PRO A 84 7.44 -15.39 19.59
CA PRO A 84 7.99 -14.83 18.36
C PRO A 84 8.33 -13.34 18.50
N TYR A 85 9.32 -12.86 17.75
CA TYR A 85 9.70 -11.44 17.77
C TYR A 85 10.19 -10.94 16.41
N ILE A 86 10.14 -9.61 16.25
CA ILE A 86 10.72 -8.91 15.09
C ILE A 86 12.24 -8.82 15.27
N GLY A 87 12.97 -9.37 14.32
CA GLY A 87 14.42 -9.33 14.26
C GLY A 87 14.95 -8.13 13.46
N LEU A 88 16.09 -8.36 12.81
CA LEU A 88 16.80 -7.36 12.02
C LEU A 88 15.94 -6.86 10.84
N PHE A 89 15.93 -5.54 10.64
CA PHE A 89 15.48 -4.91 9.40
C PHE A 89 16.61 -4.95 8.35
N LEU A 90 16.27 -5.46 7.18
CA LEU A 90 17.12 -5.53 5.99
C LEU A 90 16.89 -4.32 5.08
N GLU A 91 15.67 -3.76 5.10
CA GLU A 91 15.23 -2.63 4.29
C GLU A 91 14.16 -1.83 5.02
N GLY A 92 14.15 -0.51 4.82
CA GLY A 92 13.25 0.40 5.51
C GLY A 92 13.61 0.62 6.99
N ARG A 93 12.87 1.52 7.65
CA ARG A 93 13.13 1.91 9.04
C ARG A 93 12.03 1.36 9.94
N ARG A 94 12.43 0.67 11.02
CA ARG A 94 11.47 0.10 12.00
C ARG A 94 10.48 1.13 12.53
N VAL A 95 10.93 2.36 12.77
CA VAL A 95 10.08 3.45 13.31
C VAL A 95 8.99 3.93 12.35
N LEU A 96 9.11 3.66 11.04
CA LEU A 96 8.11 4.08 10.06
C LEU A 96 7.04 3.03 9.80
N LEU A 97 7.30 1.77 10.19
CA LEU A 97 6.35 0.66 10.05
C LEU A 97 5.77 0.21 11.40
N ASP A 98 6.55 0.36 12.46
CA ASP A 98 6.33 -0.18 13.81
C ASP A 98 5.67 -1.57 13.82
N PRO A 99 6.36 -2.62 13.29
CA PRO A 99 5.79 -3.94 13.29
C PRO A 99 5.87 -4.56 14.69
N GLU A 100 4.81 -5.28 15.04
CA GLU A 100 4.67 -6.02 16.28
C GLU A 100 4.24 -7.46 15.98
N VAL A 101 4.81 -8.42 16.72
CA VAL A 101 4.23 -9.76 16.80
C VAL A 101 3.54 -9.91 18.15
N ARG A 102 2.23 -10.13 18.13
CA ARG A 102 1.43 -10.27 19.36
C ARG A 102 0.36 -11.34 19.25
N ARG A 103 -0.12 -11.80 20.41
CA ARG A 103 -1.29 -12.67 20.49
C ARG A 103 -2.57 -11.84 20.40
N ILE A 104 -3.55 -12.33 19.65
CA ILE A 104 -4.87 -11.68 19.52
C ILE A 104 -5.96 -12.67 19.96
N PRO A 105 -6.40 -12.60 21.24
CA PRO A 105 -7.43 -13.48 21.79
C PRO A 105 -8.77 -13.41 21.05
N GLU A 106 -9.13 -12.25 20.51
CA GLU A 106 -10.40 -11.98 19.84
C GLU A 106 -10.55 -12.72 18.51
N LEU A 107 -9.44 -13.19 17.93
CA LEU A 107 -9.45 -14.02 16.73
C LEU A 107 -9.43 -15.51 17.11
N ASP A 108 -8.24 -16.11 17.21
CA ASP A 108 -8.07 -17.51 17.56
C ASP A 108 -7.04 -17.72 18.69
N GLY A 109 -6.64 -16.64 19.36
CA GLY A 109 -5.58 -16.64 20.36
C GLY A 109 -4.18 -16.94 19.80
N GLY A 110 -4.03 -16.98 18.47
CA GLY A 110 -2.77 -17.19 17.77
C GLY A 110 -1.89 -15.95 17.76
N TRP A 111 -0.68 -16.13 17.22
CA TRP A 111 0.29 -15.06 16.99
C TRP A 111 0.03 -14.37 15.65
N TYR A 112 0.07 -13.05 15.65
CA TYR A 112 -0.19 -12.22 14.48
C TYR A 112 0.90 -11.18 14.32
N LEU A 113 1.25 -10.92 13.06
CA LEU A 113 2.05 -9.77 12.65
C LEU A 113 1.11 -8.59 12.43
N VAL A 114 1.41 -7.49 13.10
CA VAL A 114 0.63 -6.26 13.09
C VAL A 114 1.55 -5.10 12.70
N ILE A 115 1.05 -4.20 11.86
CA ILE A 115 1.68 -2.93 11.51
C ILE A 115 0.92 -1.83 12.26
N ASN A 116 1.63 -1.04 13.08
CA ASN A 116 1.01 -0.04 13.94
C ASN A 116 1.09 1.38 13.38
N GLU A 117 1.98 1.65 12.43
CA GLU A 117 2.07 2.96 11.77
C GLU A 117 1.30 2.95 10.45
N ARG A 118 0.59 4.06 10.20
CA ARG A 118 -0.08 4.33 8.93
C ARG A 118 0.98 4.44 7.82
N GLN A 119 0.74 3.77 6.70
CA GLN A 119 1.63 3.85 5.54
C GLN A 119 1.11 4.91 4.59
N ASP A 120 1.98 5.84 4.22
CA ASP A 120 1.74 6.99 3.34
C ASP A 120 2.85 6.95 2.27
N TYR A 121 2.51 6.42 1.09
CA TYR A 121 3.40 6.20 -0.03
C TYR A 121 3.67 7.55 -0.70
N GLU A 122 4.63 8.30 -0.17
CA GLU A 122 5.03 9.57 -0.80
C GLU A 122 6.54 9.74 -0.92
N THR A 123 7.31 8.87 -0.26
CA THR A 123 8.76 8.86 -0.34
C THR A 123 9.27 7.46 -0.65
N GLU A 124 10.42 7.36 -1.34
CA GLU A 124 11.04 6.07 -1.67
C GLU A 124 11.29 5.20 -0.43
N GLU A 125 11.55 5.80 0.73
CA GLU A 125 11.77 5.10 2.00
C GLU A 125 10.51 4.39 2.55
N MET A 126 9.32 4.75 2.06
CA MET A 126 8.02 4.26 2.55
C MET A 126 7.40 3.19 1.65
N GLN A 127 8.03 2.85 0.53
CA GLN A 127 7.48 1.93 -0.46
C GLN A 127 7.67 0.46 -0.07
N GLN A 128 8.77 0.14 0.61
CA GLN A 128 9.14 -1.24 0.92
C GLN A 128 9.88 -1.37 2.24
N TYR A 129 9.54 -2.44 2.96
CA TYR A 129 10.21 -2.83 4.20
C TYR A 129 10.55 -4.31 4.14
N ALA A 130 11.72 -4.68 4.66
CA ALA A 130 12.10 -6.08 4.80
C ALA A 130 12.67 -6.33 6.19
N PHE A 131 12.16 -7.33 6.89
CA PHE A 131 12.64 -7.70 8.22
C PHE A 131 12.47 -9.19 8.51
N ARG A 132 13.19 -9.69 9.51
CA ARG A 132 13.10 -11.10 9.93
C ARG A 132 12.05 -11.28 11.02
N VAL A 133 11.33 -12.39 10.98
CA VAL A 133 10.50 -12.86 12.11
C VAL A 133 11.16 -14.09 12.72
N HIS A 134 11.45 -14.03 14.01
CA HIS A 134 12.14 -15.08 14.74
C HIS A 134 11.20 -15.83 15.67
N VAL A 135 11.49 -17.11 15.85
CA VAL A 135 10.95 -17.97 16.90
C VAL A 135 12.11 -18.88 17.34
N ASP A 136 12.54 -18.78 18.59
CA ASP A 136 13.79 -19.45 19.02
C ASP A 136 13.73 -20.99 18.95
N SER A 137 12.52 -21.57 18.95
CA SER A 137 12.30 -23.00 18.79
C SER A 137 12.26 -23.46 17.32
N GLU A 138 12.28 -22.54 16.36
CA GLU A 138 12.21 -22.83 14.93
C GLU A 138 13.54 -22.53 14.23
N THR A 139 13.89 -23.37 13.26
CA THR A 139 15.14 -23.21 12.49
C THR A 139 14.99 -22.26 11.30
N VAL A 140 13.78 -22.16 10.75
CA VAL A 140 13.47 -21.29 9.62
C VAL A 140 13.15 -19.91 10.14
N VAL A 141 13.91 -18.92 9.67
CA VAL A 141 13.70 -17.49 9.95
C VAL A 141 13.19 -16.82 8.68
N PRO A 142 11.86 -16.63 8.51
CA PRO A 142 11.33 -15.97 7.33
C PRO A 142 11.75 -14.49 7.27
N ILE A 143 12.05 -14.03 6.07
CA ILE A 143 12.13 -12.62 5.71
C ILE A 143 10.74 -12.19 5.28
N VAL A 144 10.16 -11.23 5.97
CA VAL A 144 8.90 -10.59 5.60
C VAL A 144 9.22 -9.34 4.80
N VAL A 145 8.67 -9.25 3.60
CA VAL A 145 8.72 -8.06 2.76
C VAL A 145 7.32 -7.45 2.74
N VAL A 146 7.18 -6.23 3.24
CA VAL A 146 5.97 -5.42 3.13
C VAL A 146 6.17 -4.47 1.96
N SER A 147 5.31 -4.59 0.96
CA SER A 147 5.26 -3.73 -0.23
C SER A 147 4.01 -2.86 -0.10
N VAL A 148 4.22 -1.56 0.07
CA VAL A 148 3.13 -0.59 0.11
C VAL A 148 2.70 -0.29 -1.33
N VAL A 149 1.40 -0.32 -1.59
CA VAL A 149 0.80 -0.08 -2.90
C VAL A 149 0.23 1.34 -2.88
N ASN A 150 0.77 2.19 -3.73
CA ASN A 150 0.30 3.55 -3.96
C ASN A 150 -1.15 3.56 -4.46
N ILE A 151 -1.98 4.41 -3.89
CA ILE A 151 -3.33 4.78 -4.32
C ILE A 151 -3.31 6.23 -4.86
N ASP A 152 -4.40 6.66 -5.48
CA ASP A 152 -4.52 8.05 -5.97
C ASP A 152 -5.25 8.89 -4.91
N ASP A 153 -4.52 9.35 -3.89
CA ASP A 153 -5.05 10.12 -2.76
C ASP A 153 -4.54 11.57 -2.68
N ASN A 154 -3.47 11.90 -3.41
CA ASN A 154 -2.90 13.24 -3.46
C ASN A 154 -3.43 14.07 -4.63
N GLN A 155 -4.19 15.13 -4.31
CA GLN A 155 -4.72 16.04 -5.32
C GLN A 155 -3.58 16.80 -6.03
N PRO A 156 -3.64 16.95 -7.36
CA PRO A 156 -2.66 17.76 -8.07
C PRO A 156 -2.78 19.22 -7.61
N PHE A 157 -1.65 19.85 -7.28
CA PHE A 157 -1.58 21.28 -7.01
C PHE A 157 -0.81 22.01 -8.13
N VAL A 158 -1.32 23.18 -8.53
CA VAL A 158 -0.67 24.04 -9.53
C VAL A 158 -0.09 25.25 -8.82
N ASN A 159 1.23 25.38 -8.83
CA ASN A 159 1.90 26.60 -8.40
C ASN A 159 2.03 27.57 -9.58
N VAL A 160 1.31 28.69 -9.51
CA VAL A 160 1.46 29.79 -10.46
C VAL A 160 2.52 30.75 -9.90
N PHE A 161 3.74 30.63 -10.40
CA PHE A 161 4.84 31.50 -9.98
C PHE A 161 4.85 32.82 -10.74
N ASP A 162 4.46 32.82 -12.02
CA ASP A 162 4.43 34.02 -12.86
C ASP A 162 3.33 33.94 -13.93
N ALA A 163 2.79 35.10 -14.32
CA ALA A 163 1.91 35.21 -15.47
C ALA A 163 2.74 35.26 -16.76
N CYS A 164 2.41 34.40 -17.71
CA CYS A 164 3.04 34.42 -19.02
C CYS A 164 2.61 35.70 -19.77
N GLN A 165 3.56 36.60 -20.05
CA GLN A 165 3.29 37.79 -20.86
C GLN A 165 3.39 37.45 -22.35
N VAL A 166 2.24 37.34 -23.01
CA VAL A 166 2.19 37.13 -24.46
C VAL A 166 2.33 38.48 -25.17
N ALA A 167 3.46 38.68 -25.86
CA ALA A 167 3.65 39.85 -26.69
C ALA A 167 2.64 39.84 -27.85
N VAL A 168 1.82 40.89 -27.94
CA VAL A 168 0.92 41.09 -29.08
C VAL A 168 1.78 41.41 -30.30
N ARG A 169 2.06 40.41 -31.14
CA ARG A 169 2.52 40.68 -32.51
C ARG A 169 1.34 41.27 -33.28
N SER A 170 1.51 42.46 -33.83
CA SER A 170 0.51 43.22 -34.60
C SER A 170 0.17 42.59 -35.96
N GLN A 171 0.18 41.26 -36.06
CA GLN A 171 -0.28 40.50 -37.23
C GLN A 171 -1.38 39.51 -36.83
N LEU A 172 -2.43 40.01 -36.19
CA LEU A 172 -3.76 39.42 -36.31
C LEU A 172 -4.59 40.42 -37.09
N ASN A 173 -4.76 40.15 -38.38
CA ASN A 173 -5.72 40.87 -39.21
C ASN A 173 -7.08 40.82 -38.51
N SER A 174 -7.54 41.99 -38.07
CA SER A 174 -8.90 42.35 -37.67
C SER A 174 -9.86 41.17 -37.50
N LYS A 175 -9.92 40.64 -36.27
CA LYS A 175 -11.14 40.07 -35.66
C LYS A 175 -10.90 39.99 -34.16
N ARG A 176 -11.84 40.54 -33.39
CA ARG A 176 -11.86 40.62 -31.93
C ARG A 176 -11.21 39.38 -31.29
N LEU A 177 -10.15 39.60 -30.51
CA LEU A 177 -9.78 38.68 -29.45
C LEU A 177 -10.88 38.75 -28.39
N ILE A 178 -11.80 37.80 -28.41
CA ILE A 178 -12.61 37.44 -27.25
C ILE A 178 -11.71 36.51 -26.44
N LEU A 179 -11.27 36.97 -25.27
CA LEU A 179 -10.58 36.13 -24.30
C LEU A 179 -11.67 35.34 -23.57
N ASP A 180 -12.09 34.20 -24.14
CA ASP A 180 -12.93 33.25 -23.42
C ASP A 180 -12.04 32.53 -22.40
N ILE A 181 -11.91 33.11 -21.20
CA ILE A 181 -11.67 32.28 -20.02
C ILE A 181 -13.01 31.59 -19.78
N ALA A 182 -13.11 30.33 -20.20
CA ALA A 182 -14.23 29.48 -19.81
C ALA A 182 -14.20 29.35 -18.29
N SER A 183 -14.91 30.26 -17.61
CA SER A 183 -15.29 30.14 -16.22
C SER A 183 -16.41 29.11 -16.11
N ASP A 184 -16.11 27.85 -16.42
CA ASP A 184 -16.88 26.76 -15.85
C ASP A 184 -16.12 26.29 -14.62
N LEU A 185 -16.81 26.27 -13.48
CA LEU A 185 -16.34 26.14 -12.09
C LEU A 185 -16.24 27.49 -11.36
N THR A 186 -17.38 27.96 -10.89
CA THR A 186 -17.47 28.75 -9.67
C THR A 186 -17.07 27.87 -8.47
N PRO A 187 -16.07 28.31 -7.67
CA PRO A 187 -16.24 28.22 -6.22
C PRO A 187 -16.49 29.62 -5.67
N THR A 188 -17.53 29.73 -4.86
CA THR A 188 -17.78 30.91 -4.03
C THR A 188 -16.67 31.01 -2.98
N TYR A 189 -15.67 31.87 -3.20
CA TYR A 189 -14.61 32.11 -2.22
C TYR A 189 -15.05 33.22 -1.25
N TYR A 190 -15.18 32.89 0.04
CA TYR A 190 -15.26 33.87 1.12
C TYR A 190 -13.84 34.30 1.51
N LEU A 191 -13.43 35.52 1.16
CA LEU A 191 -12.26 36.15 1.73
C LEU A 191 -12.61 36.64 3.14
N ARG A 192 -12.09 35.96 4.17
CA ARG A 192 -12.13 36.42 5.56
C ARG A 192 -10.81 37.11 5.88
N THR A 193 -10.77 38.44 5.78
CA THR A 193 -9.67 39.22 6.34
C THR A 193 -9.84 39.30 7.86
N LYS A 194 -8.86 38.79 8.61
CA LYS A 194 -8.70 39.16 10.02
C LYS A 194 -8.06 40.55 10.06
N LEU A 195 -8.74 41.48 10.74
CA LEU A 195 -8.22 42.78 11.18
C LEU A 195 -7.09 42.59 12.20
#